data_AF-A0AAW2FHS1-F1
#
_entry.id   AF-A0AAW2FHS1-F1
#
_cell.length_a   1.000
_cell.length_b   1.000
_cell.length_c   1.000
_cell.angle_alpha   90.00
_cell.angle_beta   90.00
_cell.angle_gamma   90.00
#
_symmetry.space_group_name_H-M   'P 1'
#
loop_
_entity.id
_entity.type
_entity.pdbx_description
1 polymer ?
#
loop_
_entity_poly.entity_id
_entity_poly.type
_entity_poly.pdbx_seq_one_letter_code
_entity_poly.pdbx_strand_id
1 'polypeptide(L)'
;MGLEIAMKHYPAASVYGCSLFVDSSSATIRHIVQYRPNVLLNMANSWDSFPFIFQTINIFNVPMFFKTTVKLLRSFMSEELKTRFHVYSSSETTQECFRDVPASILPVEYGGTDGTIRKLTKHWKKLIVKNRDWFTSEKNEQIIISNH
;
A
#
# COMPACT_ATOMS: atom_id res chain seq x y z
N MET A 1 7.81 -7.57 -2.55
CA MET A 1 9.20 -7.07 -2.38
C MET A 1 9.38 -5.97 -1.32
N GLY A 2 8.89 -4.73 -1.51
CA GLY A 2 9.15 -3.66 -0.53
C GLY A 2 8.57 -3.95 0.87
N LEU A 3 7.34 -4.46 0.89
CA LEU A 3 6.62 -4.85 2.09
C LEU A 3 7.25 -6.06 2.80
N GLU A 4 7.66 -7.07 2.04
CA GLU A 4 8.42 -8.21 2.57
C GLU A 4 9.73 -7.78 3.26
N ILE A 5 10.45 -6.82 2.69
CA ILE A 5 11.65 -6.26 3.34
C ILE A 5 11.30 -5.48 4.59
N ALA A 6 10.22 -4.68 4.55
CA ALA A 6 9.77 -3.97 5.74
C ALA A 6 9.46 -4.98 6.86
N MET A 7 8.72 -6.06 6.57
CA MET A 7 8.43 -7.12 7.55
C MET A 7 9.71 -7.82 8.05
N LYS A 8 10.68 -8.07 7.16
CA LYS A 8 11.97 -8.67 7.54
C LYS A 8 12.78 -7.78 8.50
N HIS A 9 12.79 -6.46 8.28
CA HIS A 9 13.56 -5.51 9.09
C HIS A 9 12.81 -5.01 10.32
N TYR A 10 11.48 -5.02 10.29
CA TYR A 10 10.59 -4.53 11.34
C TYR A 10 9.62 -5.64 11.74
N PRO A 11 10.08 -6.65 12.50
CA PRO A 11 9.22 -7.77 12.91
C PRO A 11 8.02 -7.32 13.75
N ALA A 12 8.11 -6.18 14.44
CA ALA A 12 6.96 -5.59 15.11
C ALA A 12 5.77 -5.34 14.17
N ALA A 13 6.01 -5.07 12.88
CA ALA A 13 4.95 -4.88 11.89
C ALA A 13 4.12 -6.15 11.64
N SER A 14 4.65 -7.36 11.90
CA SER A 14 3.84 -8.58 11.80
C SER A 14 2.85 -8.74 12.95
N VAL A 15 3.14 -8.11 14.10
CA VAL A 15 2.28 -8.12 15.29
C VAL A 15 1.27 -6.98 15.25
N TYR A 16 1.74 -5.76 14.93
CA TYR A 16 0.88 -4.57 14.96
C TYR A 16 0.17 -4.33 13.62
N GLY A 17 0.66 -4.88 12.51
CA GLY A 17 0.15 -4.60 11.17
C GLY A 17 0.76 -3.36 10.53
N CYS A 18 0.20 -2.95 9.38
CA CYS A 18 0.65 -1.76 8.65
C CYS A 18 -0.52 -0.92 8.09
N SER A 19 -0.33 0.40 8.04
CA SER A 19 -1.18 1.33 7.30
C SER A 19 -0.59 1.63 5.93
N LEU A 20 -1.37 1.40 4.88
CA LEU A 20 -1.00 1.67 3.49
C LEU A 20 -1.55 3.02 3.04
N PHE A 21 -0.70 3.86 2.43
CA PHE A 21 -1.08 5.13 1.85
C PHE A 21 -0.70 5.17 0.36
N VAL A 22 -1.67 5.46 -0.50
CA VAL A 22 -1.52 5.45 -1.97
C VAL A 22 -1.89 6.81 -2.53
N ASP A 23 -0.90 7.58 -2.96
CA ASP A 23 -1.11 8.84 -3.67
C ASP A 23 -1.53 8.58 -5.12
N SER A 24 -2.73 9.02 -5.48
CA SER A 24 -3.28 8.90 -6.84
C SER A 24 -3.21 10.20 -7.65
N SER A 25 -2.51 11.22 -7.16
CA SER A 25 -2.40 12.54 -7.81
C SER A 25 -1.86 12.47 -9.24
N SER A 26 -0.97 11.51 -9.53
CA SER A 26 -0.36 11.30 -10.84
C SER A 26 -1.05 10.20 -11.68
N ALA A 27 -2.24 9.75 -11.29
CA ALA A 27 -2.97 8.74 -12.05
C ALA A 27 -3.38 9.27 -13.43
N THR A 28 -3.42 8.40 -14.44
CA THR A 28 -3.82 8.76 -15.82
C THR A 28 -4.83 7.76 -16.34
N ILE A 29 -5.54 8.11 -17.42
CA ILE A 29 -6.45 7.19 -18.12
C ILE A 29 -5.72 5.93 -18.59
N ARG A 30 -4.43 6.03 -18.96
CA ARG A 30 -3.60 4.87 -19.31
C ARG A 30 -3.42 3.90 -18.13
N HIS A 31 -3.47 4.37 -16.89
CA HIS A 31 -3.49 3.49 -15.72
C HIS A 31 -4.85 2.81 -15.56
N ILE A 32 -5.97 3.52 -15.80
CA ILE A 32 -7.33 2.96 -15.70
C ILE A 32 -7.51 1.71 -16.57
N VAL A 33 -7.07 1.78 -17.83
CA VAL A 33 -7.24 0.67 -18.79
C VAL A 33 -6.47 -0.60 -18.40
N GLN A 34 -5.52 -0.50 -17.46
CA GLN A 34 -4.80 -1.65 -16.89
C GLN A 34 -5.56 -2.30 -15.74
N TYR A 35 -6.44 -1.55 -15.05
CA TYR A 35 -7.29 -2.05 -13.97
C TYR A 35 -8.55 -2.76 -14.49
N ARG A 36 -8.33 -3.82 -15.27
CA ARG A 36 -9.41 -4.71 -15.73
C ARG A 36 -10.08 -5.41 -14.54
N PRO A 37 -11.36 -5.80 -14.62
CA PRO A 37 -12.07 -6.43 -13.50
C PRO A 37 -11.31 -7.58 -12.84
N ASN A 38 -10.74 -8.51 -13.61
CA ASN A 38 -9.96 -9.63 -13.06
C ASN A 38 -8.71 -9.18 -12.28
N VAL A 39 -8.07 -8.09 -12.71
CA VAL A 39 -6.90 -7.53 -11.99
C VAL A 39 -7.34 -6.95 -10.65
N LEU A 40 -8.45 -6.22 -10.63
CA LEU A 40 -9.02 -5.65 -9.41
C LEU A 40 -9.53 -6.72 -8.44
N LEU A 41 -10.17 -7.77 -8.95
CA LEU A 41 -10.59 -8.92 -8.17
C LEU A 41 -9.39 -9.62 -7.53
N ASN A 42 -8.36 -9.91 -8.31
CA ASN A 42 -7.13 -10.53 -7.80
C ASN A 42 -6.45 -9.64 -6.75
N MET A 43 -6.48 -8.31 -6.93
CA MET A 43 -5.95 -7.35 -5.96
C MET A 43 -6.72 -7.38 -4.65
N ALA A 44 -8.06 -7.39 -4.68
CA ALA A 44 -8.89 -7.51 -3.49
C ALA A 44 -8.63 -8.83 -2.75
N ASN A 45 -8.67 -9.96 -3.47
CA ASN A 45 -8.38 -11.28 -2.91
C ASN A 45 -6.97 -11.35 -2.30
N SER A 46 -5.98 -10.75 -2.95
CA SER A 46 -4.60 -10.72 -2.45
C SER A 46 -4.48 -9.93 -1.15
N TRP A 47 -5.28 -8.86 -0.96
CA TRP A 47 -5.30 -8.11 0.29
C TRP A 47 -6.04 -8.84 1.41
N ASP A 48 -7.12 -9.54 1.09
CA ASP A 48 -7.85 -10.38 2.04
C ASP A 48 -7.03 -11.60 2.49
N SER A 49 -6.21 -12.17 1.62
CA SER A 49 -5.42 -13.39 1.92
C SER A 49 -3.96 -13.14 2.29
N PHE A 50 -3.53 -11.87 2.41
CA PHE A 50 -2.13 -11.59 2.69
C PHE A 50 -1.77 -12.02 4.13
N PRO A 51 -0.63 -12.70 4.37
CA PRO A 51 -0.22 -13.14 5.71
C PRO A 51 0.24 -12.00 6.64
N PHE A 52 -0.28 -10.78 6.50
CA PHE A 52 -0.09 -9.69 7.47
C PHE A 52 -1.33 -8.80 7.55
N ILE A 53 -1.46 -8.07 8.66
CA ILE A 53 -2.62 -7.25 8.96
C ILE A 53 -2.47 -5.86 8.32
N PHE A 54 -3.34 -5.53 7.37
CA PHE A 54 -3.61 -4.12 7.05
C PHE A 54 -4.45 -3.52 8.16
N GLN A 55 -3.97 -2.44 8.78
CA GLN A 55 -4.78 -1.63 9.70
C GLN A 55 -5.72 -0.71 8.91
N THR A 56 -5.17 0.00 7.94
CA THR A 56 -5.90 0.91 7.05
C THR A 56 -5.28 0.88 5.66
N ILE A 57 -6.11 1.06 4.64
CA ILE A 57 -5.70 1.26 3.24
C ILE A 57 -6.30 2.59 2.79
N ASN A 58 -5.46 3.60 2.65
CA ASN A 58 -5.84 4.97 2.37
C ASN A 58 -5.41 5.33 0.95
N ILE A 59 -6.38 5.49 0.03
CA ILE A 59 -6.11 6.03 -1.31
C ILE A 59 -6.50 7.49 -1.31
N PHE A 60 -5.55 8.39 -1.56
CA PHE A 60 -5.79 9.83 -1.51
C PHE A 60 -5.43 10.52 -2.82
N ASN A 61 -5.84 11.80 -2.95
CA ASN A 61 -5.78 12.58 -4.18
C ASN A 61 -6.47 11.90 -5.37
N VAL A 62 -7.55 11.14 -5.13
CA VAL A 62 -8.22 10.36 -6.17
C VAL A 62 -8.91 11.29 -7.18
N PRO A 63 -8.47 11.29 -8.46
CA PRO A 63 -9.07 12.12 -9.49
C PRO A 63 -10.45 11.59 -9.88
N MET A 64 -11.31 12.47 -10.37
CA MET A 64 -12.72 12.15 -10.64
C MET A 64 -12.90 10.95 -11.60
N PHE A 65 -12.05 10.85 -12.62
CA PHE A 65 -12.09 9.74 -13.58
C PHE A 65 -11.72 8.38 -12.97
N PHE A 66 -11.03 8.35 -11.83
CA PHE A 66 -10.58 7.12 -11.17
C PHE A 66 -11.61 6.57 -10.17
N LYS A 67 -12.67 7.34 -9.89
CA LYS A 67 -13.75 6.95 -8.95
C LYS A 67 -14.41 5.63 -9.33
N THR A 68 -14.64 5.38 -10.62
CA THR A 68 -15.26 4.13 -11.10
C THR A 68 -14.37 2.93 -10.82
N THR A 69 -13.06 3.04 -11.07
CA THR A 69 -12.09 1.98 -10.78
C THR A 69 -12.05 1.65 -9.29
N VAL A 70 -12.03 2.68 -8.43
CA VAL A 70 -12.02 2.49 -6.97
C VAL A 70 -13.32 1.87 -6.47
N LYS A 71 -14.49 2.27 -7.00
CA LYS A 71 -15.77 1.64 -6.68
C LYS A 71 -15.80 0.16 -7.07
N LEU A 72 -15.28 -0.17 -8.25
CA LEU A 72 -15.21 -1.55 -8.71
C LEU A 72 -14.26 -2.38 -7.83
N LEU A 73 -13.08 -1.87 -7.50
CA LEU A 73 -12.17 -2.52 -6.55
C LEU A 73 -12.88 -2.78 -5.20
N ARG A 74 -13.54 -1.76 -4.64
CA ARG A 74 -14.27 -1.89 -3.38
C ARG A 74 -15.37 -2.95 -3.43
N SER A 75 -16.02 -3.13 -4.59
CA SER A 75 -17.08 -4.14 -4.73
C SER A 75 -16.58 -5.59 -4.61
N PHE A 76 -15.29 -5.83 -4.89
CA PHE A 76 -14.68 -7.16 -4.79
C PHE A 76 -14.11 -7.50 -3.41
N MET A 77 -14.05 -6.53 -2.49
CA MET A 77 -13.48 -6.71 -1.15
C MET A 77 -14.46 -7.42 -0.21
N SER A 78 -13.92 -8.17 0.76
CA SER A 78 -14.68 -8.60 1.94
C SER A 78 -15.23 -7.42 2.75
N GLU A 79 -16.24 -7.67 3.60
CA GLU A 79 -16.75 -6.61 4.50
C GLU A 79 -15.67 -6.13 5.48
N GLU A 80 -14.84 -7.04 5.99
CA GLU A 80 -13.71 -6.69 6.87
C GLU A 80 -12.74 -5.73 6.17
N LEU A 81 -12.31 -6.04 4.95
CA LEU A 81 -11.39 -5.20 4.19
C LEU A 81 -12.03 -3.86 3.80
N LYS A 82 -13.33 -3.83 3.48
CA LYS A 82 -14.06 -2.57 3.23
C LYS A 82 -14.06 -1.64 4.44
N THR A 83 -14.08 -2.16 5.67
CA THR A 83 -14.01 -1.31 6.88
C THR A 83 -12.69 -0.57 7.01
N ARG A 84 -11.62 -1.12 6.44
CA ARG A 84 -10.25 -0.58 6.48
C ARG A 84 -9.90 0.22 5.24
N PHE A 85 -10.77 0.25 4.23
CA PHE A 85 -10.51 0.87 2.93
C PHE A 85 -11.10 2.28 2.87
N HIS A 86 -10.23 3.29 2.88
CA HIS A 86 -10.57 4.70 2.88
C HIS A 86 -10.12 5.38 1.59
N VAL A 87 -10.97 6.26 1.06
CA VAL A 87 -10.77 6.92 -0.23
C VAL A 87 -10.99 8.41 -0.06
N TYR A 88 -9.98 9.19 -0.40
CA TYR A 88 -9.98 10.64 -0.35
C TYR A 88 -9.80 11.19 -1.78
N SER A 89 -10.78 11.95 -2.24
CA SER A 89 -10.76 12.69 -3.49
C SER A 89 -9.72 13.80 -3.48
N SER A 90 -9.37 14.31 -4.66
CA SER A 90 -8.43 15.44 -4.79
C SER A 90 -8.94 16.75 -4.15
N SER A 91 -10.25 16.86 -3.88
CA SER A 91 -10.86 18.00 -3.19
C SER A 91 -10.90 17.85 -1.66
N GLU A 92 -10.69 16.64 -1.15
CA GLU A 92 -10.57 16.40 0.29
C GLU A 92 -9.15 16.74 0.74
N THR A 93 -9.02 17.37 1.91
CA THR A 93 -7.73 17.82 2.41
C THR A 93 -6.84 16.64 2.74
N THR A 94 -5.59 16.67 2.25
CA THR A 94 -4.52 15.73 2.61
C THR A 94 -4.37 15.58 4.13
N GLN A 95 -4.73 16.62 4.90
CA GLN A 95 -4.77 16.61 6.36
C GLN A 95 -5.73 15.57 6.96
N GLU A 96 -6.89 15.30 6.34
CA GLU A 96 -7.83 14.29 6.84
C GLU A 96 -7.26 12.87 6.65
N CYS A 97 -6.55 12.63 5.55
CA CYS A 97 -5.90 11.35 5.28
C CYS A 97 -4.79 11.03 6.29
N PHE A 98 -4.08 12.05 6.79
CA PHE A 98 -2.90 11.88 7.65
C PHE A 98 -3.10 12.38 9.09
N ARG A 99 -4.35 12.63 9.50
CA ARG A 99 -4.67 13.23 10.80
C ARG A 99 -4.02 12.51 11.99
N ASP A 100 -4.00 11.18 11.95
CA ASP A 100 -3.47 10.35 13.04
C ASP A 100 -2.01 9.93 12.81
N VAL A 101 -1.35 10.45 11.77
CA VAL A 101 0.05 10.14 11.44
C VAL A 101 0.95 11.25 12.01
N PRO A 102 1.90 10.93 12.91
CA PRO A 102 2.84 11.92 13.42
C PRO A 102 3.64 12.57 12.30
N ALA A 103 3.76 13.90 12.33
CA ALA A 103 4.52 14.65 11.33
C ALA A 103 5.98 14.17 11.21
N SER A 104 6.58 13.70 12.31
CA SER A 104 7.96 13.20 12.36
C SER A 104 8.24 11.96 11.52
N ILE A 105 7.20 11.21 11.13
CA ILE A 105 7.33 10.01 10.28
C ILE A 105 6.70 10.19 8.90
N LEU A 106 6.09 11.35 8.66
CA LEU A 106 5.43 11.66 7.41
C LEU A 106 6.41 12.43 6.49
N PRO A 107 6.48 12.10 5.19
CA PRO A 107 7.33 12.81 4.24
C PRO A 107 6.99 14.30 4.13
N VAL A 108 7.99 15.14 3.85
CA VAL A 108 7.79 16.60 3.69
C VAL A 108 6.75 16.97 2.64
N GLU A 109 6.64 16.19 1.55
CA GLU A 109 5.67 16.43 0.48
C GLU A 109 4.21 16.26 0.94
N TYR A 110 3.98 15.58 2.07
CA TYR A 110 2.66 15.39 2.68
C TYR A 110 2.47 16.21 3.95
N GLY A 111 3.34 17.18 4.23
CA GLY A 111 3.24 18.08 5.38
C GLY A 111 3.92 17.58 6.66
N GLY A 112 4.75 16.55 6.56
CA GLY A 112 5.56 16.07 7.67
C GLY A 112 6.99 16.61 7.70
N THR A 113 7.84 15.98 8.49
CA THR A 113 9.25 16.31 8.68
C THR A 113 10.19 15.14 8.46
N ASP A 114 9.66 13.94 8.16
CA ASP A 114 10.49 12.86 7.65
C ASP A 114 10.96 13.22 6.23
N GLY A 115 12.13 12.71 5.84
CA GLY A 115 12.82 13.09 4.63
C GLY A 115 11.93 13.05 3.37
N THR A 116 12.35 13.74 2.32
CA THR A 116 11.62 13.78 1.04
C THR A 116 11.28 12.39 0.50
N ILE A 117 10.13 12.22 -0.15
CA ILE A 117 9.74 11.00 -0.88
C ILE A 117 10.90 10.49 -1.74
N ARG A 118 11.58 11.39 -2.47
CA ARG A 118 12.74 11.03 -3.30
C ARG A 118 13.88 10.36 -2.52
N LYS A 119 14.21 10.88 -1.33
CA LYS A 119 15.25 10.30 -0.45
C LYS A 119 14.78 8.94 0.09
N LEU A 120 13.54 8.85 0.56
CA LEU A 120 12.95 7.60 1.07
C LEU A 120 12.91 6.52 -0.02
N THR A 121 12.44 6.84 -1.23
CA THR A 121 12.46 5.92 -2.39
C THR A 121 13.87 5.42 -2.67
N LYS A 122 14.88 6.31 -2.64
CA LYS A 122 16.28 5.93 -2.88
C LYS A 122 16.81 5.01 -1.77
N HIS A 123 16.42 5.25 -0.53
CA HIS A 123 16.76 4.39 0.61
C HIS A 123 16.13 2.99 0.46
N TRP A 124 14.83 2.91 0.25
CA TRP A 124 14.11 1.64 0.07
C TRP A 124 14.60 0.86 -1.15
N LYS A 125 14.87 1.53 -2.28
CA LYS A 125 15.45 0.88 -3.46
C LYS A 125 16.81 0.25 -3.14
N LYS A 126 17.68 0.93 -2.38
CA LYS A 126 18.96 0.36 -1.94
C LYS A 126 18.77 -0.86 -1.05
N LEU A 127 17.82 -0.83 -0.11
CA LEU A 127 17.50 -1.98 0.74
C LEU A 127 16.99 -3.17 -0.08
N ILE A 128 16.11 -2.93 -1.06
CA ILE A 128 15.61 -3.96 -1.97
C ILE A 128 16.76 -4.61 -2.75
N VAL A 129 17.62 -3.80 -3.36
CA VAL A 129 18.77 -4.32 -4.14
C VAL A 129 19.75 -5.09 -3.23
N LYS A 130 20.02 -4.60 -2.02
CA LYS A 130 20.90 -5.27 -1.05
C LYS A 130 20.38 -6.64 -0.60
N ASN A 131 19.06 -6.82 -0.62
CA ASN A 131 18.40 -8.08 -0.25
C ASN A 131 17.98 -8.91 -1.48
N ARG A 132 18.50 -8.61 -2.68
CA ARG A 132 18.16 -9.34 -3.91
C ARG A 132 18.30 -10.85 -3.74
N ASP A 133 19.43 -11.29 -3.20
CA ASP A 133 19.75 -12.72 -3.06
C ASP A 133 18.76 -13.44 -2.14
N TRP A 134 18.22 -12.73 -1.15
CA TRP A 134 17.16 -13.25 -0.28
C TRP A 134 15.86 -13.47 -1.06
N PHE A 135 15.46 -12.56 -1.95
CA PHE A 135 14.27 -12.79 -2.78
C PHE A 135 14.44 -13.93 -3.79
N THR A 136 15.66 -14.18 -4.25
CA THR A 136 15.94 -15.24 -5.24
C THR A 136 16.26 -16.58 -4.61
N SER A 137 16.42 -16.66 -3.29
CA SER A 137 16.71 -17.93 -2.61
C SER A 137 15.43 -18.77 -2.48
N GLU A 138 15.47 -20.00 -3.00
CA GLU A 138 14.35 -20.97 -3.00
C GLU A 138 13.77 -21.28 -1.60
N LYS A 139 14.51 -21.00 -0.52
CA LYS A 139 14.06 -21.22 0.87
C LYS A 139 12.91 -20.32 1.34
N ASN A 140 12.60 -19.23 0.64
CA ASN A 140 11.52 -18.33 1.03
C ASN A 140 10.16 -18.68 0.40
N GLU A 141 10.12 -19.56 -0.60
CA GLU A 141 8.86 -20.06 -1.17
C GLU A 141 8.12 -20.99 -0.19
N GLN A 142 8.85 -21.66 0.72
CA GLN A 142 8.25 -22.59 1.68
C GLN A 142 7.62 -21.91 2.90
N ILE A 143 8.09 -20.74 3.33
CA ILE A 143 7.55 -20.04 4.52
C ILE A 143 6.12 -19.51 4.27
N ILE A 144 5.75 -19.29 3.01
CA ILE A 144 4.41 -18.81 2.63
C ILE A 144 3.43 -19.99 2.48
N ILE A 145 3.91 -21.19 2.17
CA ILE A 145 3.07 -22.36 1.87
C ILE A 145 2.95 -23.31 3.07
N SER A 146 3.91 -23.31 4.02
CA SER A 146 3.96 -24.30 5.11
C SER A 146 3.12 -24.00 6.35
N ASN A 147 2.32 -22.93 6.36
CA ASN A 147 1.43 -22.59 7.50
C ASN A 147 -0.05 -22.92 7.22
N HIS A 148 -0.33 -23.83 6.28
CA HIS A 148 -1.64 -24.46 6.10
C HIS A 148 -1.65 -25.90 6.61
#